data_AF-A0A452DLL3-F1
#
_entry.id   AF-A0A452DLL3-F1
#
_cell.length_a   1.000
_cell.length_b   1.000
_cell.length_c   1.000
_cell.angle_alpha   90.00
_cell.angle_beta   90.00
_cell.angle_gamma   90.00
#
_symmetry.space_group_name_H-M   'P 1'
#
loop_
_entity.id
_entity.type
_entity.pdbx_description
1 polymer ?
#
loop_
_entity_poly.entity_id
_entity_poly.type
_entity_poly.pdbx_seq_one_letter_code
_entity_poly.pdbx_strand_id
1 'polypeptide(L)'
;MPFIYCNVNEVCHYARRNDKSYWLSTTAPIPMMPVGQTQIPQYISRCSVCEAPSQAIAVHSQDITIPQCPLGWRSLWIGYSFLMHTAAGAEGGGQSLVSPGSCLEDFRATPFIECSGARGTCHYFANKYSFWLTTVEERQQFGEEPVSETLKAGQLHTRVSRCQVCMKSV
;
A
#
# COMPACT_ATOMS: atom_id res chain seq x y z
N MET A 1 15.03 -13.89 -1.28
CA MET A 1 15.51 -12.56 -1.71
C MET A 1 15.40 -12.50 -3.23
N PRO A 2 14.53 -11.65 -3.82
CA PRO A 2 14.19 -11.76 -5.25
C PRO A 2 15.14 -11.03 -6.22
N PHE A 3 16.32 -10.60 -5.76
CA PHE A 3 17.31 -9.90 -6.59
C PHE A 3 18.75 -10.26 -6.18
N ILE A 4 19.69 -9.92 -7.07
CA ILE A 4 21.14 -9.95 -6.85
C ILE A 4 21.69 -8.54 -7.09
N TYR A 5 22.91 -8.28 -6.62
CA TYR A 5 23.65 -7.07 -7.01
C TYR A 5 25.03 -7.47 -7.53
N CYS A 6 25.53 -6.75 -8.53
CA CYS A 6 26.85 -6.94 -9.12
C CYS A 6 27.65 -5.65 -9.03
N ASN A 7 28.97 -5.76 -9.00
CA ASN A 7 29.88 -4.60 -8.96
C ASN A 7 30.64 -4.44 -10.29
N VAL A 8 31.46 -3.38 -10.37
CA VAL A 8 32.25 -3.04 -11.57
C VAL A 8 33.33 -4.07 -11.94
N ASN A 9 33.65 -5.00 -11.03
CA ASN A 9 34.63 -6.06 -11.27
C ASN A 9 33.99 -7.35 -11.79
N GLU A 10 32.76 -7.27 -12.33
CA GLU A 10 32.00 -8.41 -12.84
C GLU A 10 31.71 -9.50 -11.77
N VAL A 11 31.72 -9.12 -10.49
CA VAL A 11 31.39 -10.02 -9.38
C VAL A 11 29.97 -9.75 -8.90
N CYS A 12 29.14 -10.78 -8.89
CA CYS A 12 27.77 -10.74 -8.39
C CYS A 12 27.64 -11.38 -7.00
N HIS A 13 26.73 -10.84 -6.19
CA HIS A 13 26.46 -11.30 -4.84
C HIS A 13 24.96 -11.55 -4.66
N TYR A 14 24.62 -12.71 -4.10
CA TYR A 14 23.25 -13.09 -3.75
C TYR A 14 23.11 -13.19 -2.23
N ALA A 15 22.10 -12.52 -1.67
CA ALA A 15 21.73 -12.56 -0.25
C ALA A 15 22.90 -12.35 0.75
N ARG A 16 23.99 -11.70 0.32
CA ARG A 16 25.22 -11.52 1.11
C ARG A 16 25.22 -10.26 1.97
N ARG A 17 24.42 -9.26 1.58
CA ARG A 17 24.24 -8.00 2.31
C ARG A 17 22.91 -8.04 3.08
N ASN A 18 22.74 -7.10 4.01
CA ASN A 18 21.49 -6.91 4.76
C ASN A 18 20.38 -6.24 3.92
N ASP A 19 20.26 -6.65 2.66
CA ASP A 19 19.27 -6.14 1.74
C ASP A 19 17.87 -6.63 2.15
N LYS A 20 16.86 -5.85 1.75
CA LYS A 20 15.47 -6.03 2.17
C LYS A 20 14.55 -6.10 0.97
N SER A 21 13.44 -6.82 1.13
CA SER A 21 12.33 -6.82 0.19
C SER A 21 11.03 -6.57 0.94
N TYR A 22 10.11 -5.83 0.32
CA TYR A 22 8.82 -5.47 0.88
C TYR A 22 7.70 -6.07 0.05
N TRP A 23 6.68 -6.59 0.72
CA TRP A 23 5.56 -7.28 0.08
C TRP A 23 4.25 -6.82 0.71
N LEU A 24 3.21 -6.62 -0.10
CA LEU A 24 1.86 -6.46 0.44
C LEU A 24 1.51 -7.66 1.32
N SER A 25 0.84 -7.41 2.43
CA SER A 25 0.58 -8.43 3.44
C SER A 25 -0.89 -8.78 3.61
N THR A 26 -1.15 -9.97 4.13
CA THR A 26 -2.49 -10.52 4.33
C THR A 26 -3.18 -9.96 5.60
N THR A 27 -4.36 -10.51 5.89
CA THR A 27 -5.14 -10.27 7.11
C THR A 27 -4.64 -11.03 8.34
N ALA A 28 -3.59 -11.85 8.20
CA ALA A 28 -3.06 -12.65 9.29
C ALA A 28 -2.59 -11.79 10.47
N PRO A 29 -2.78 -12.24 11.73
CA PRO A 29 -2.38 -11.47 12.91
C PRO A 29 -0.86 -11.28 12.94
N ILE A 30 -0.42 -10.07 13.31
CA ILE A 30 1.00 -9.71 13.39
C ILE A 30 1.73 -10.68 14.33
N PRO A 31 2.76 -11.40 13.86
CA PRO A 31 3.48 -12.35 14.69
C PRO A 31 4.35 -11.61 15.72
N MET A 32 4.43 -12.17 16.92
CA MET A 32 5.27 -11.60 18.00
C MET A 32 6.76 -11.59 17.65
N MET A 33 7.22 -12.57 16.85
CA MET A 33 8.62 -12.73 16.45
C MET A 33 8.75 -12.80 14.92
N PRO A 34 9.93 -12.51 14.35
CA PRO A 34 10.17 -12.69 12.92
C PRO A 34 9.86 -14.12 12.47
N VAL A 35 9.05 -14.23 11.41
CA VAL A 35 8.62 -15.52 10.88
C VAL A 35 9.61 -16.04 9.85
N GLY A 36 9.84 -17.35 9.88
CA GLY A 36 10.73 -18.05 8.95
C GLY A 36 9.95 -18.87 7.91
N GLN A 37 10.64 -19.16 6.80
CA GLN A 37 10.29 -20.05 5.69
C GLN A 37 8.84 -20.58 5.65
N THR A 38 8.49 -21.61 6.42
CA THR A 38 7.18 -22.30 6.35
C THR A 38 5.99 -21.42 6.75
N GLN A 39 6.23 -20.42 7.59
CA GLN A 39 5.21 -19.50 8.07
C GLN A 39 5.08 -18.24 7.21
N ILE A 40 6.06 -17.92 6.36
CA ILE A 40 6.02 -16.71 5.52
C ILE A 40 4.82 -16.69 4.56
N PRO A 41 4.45 -17.80 3.86
CA PRO A 41 3.38 -17.79 2.87
C PRO A 41 2.05 -17.24 3.36
N GLN A 42 1.69 -17.44 4.64
CA GLN A 42 0.42 -16.95 5.20
C GLN A 42 0.36 -15.42 5.31
N TYR A 43 1.51 -14.73 5.24
CA TYR A 43 1.65 -13.28 5.39
C TYR A 43 1.82 -12.55 4.06
N ILE A 44 2.05 -13.25 2.95
CA ILE A 44 2.32 -12.63 1.64
C ILE A 44 1.03 -12.55 0.84
N SER A 45 0.66 -11.33 0.42
CA SER A 45 -0.49 -11.12 -0.46
C SER A 45 -0.28 -11.77 -1.82
N ARG A 46 -1.38 -12.07 -2.51
CA ARG A 46 -1.40 -12.64 -3.87
C ARG A 46 -1.92 -11.59 -4.85
N CYS A 47 -1.47 -11.67 -6.10
CA CYS A 47 -1.90 -10.78 -7.16
C CYS A 47 -2.22 -11.58 -8.44
N SER A 48 -3.05 -10.97 -9.29
CA SER A 48 -3.39 -11.47 -10.62
C SER A 48 -3.15 -10.36 -11.63
N VAL A 49 -2.59 -10.71 -12.78
CA VAL A 49 -2.44 -9.79 -13.92
C VAL A 49 -3.47 -10.19 -14.96
N CYS A 50 -4.36 -9.26 -15.32
CA CYS A 50 -5.50 -9.50 -16.18
C CYS A 50 -5.38 -8.69 -17.47
N GLU A 51 -5.80 -9.28 -18.59
CA GLU A 51 -6.01 -8.54 -19.84
C GLU A 51 -7.34 -7.78 -19.76
N ALA A 52 -7.36 -6.53 -20.22
CA ALA A 52 -8.52 -5.66 -20.16
C ALA A 52 -8.75 -4.97 -21.52
N PRO A 53 -10.01 -4.77 -21.94
CA PRO A 53 -10.33 -4.15 -23.23
C PRO A 53 -10.05 -2.64 -23.28
N SER A 54 -9.87 -2.00 -22.13
CA SER A 54 -9.58 -0.57 -22.01
C SER A 54 -8.82 -0.27 -20.72
N GLN A 55 -8.30 0.97 -20.61
CA GLN A 55 -7.52 1.40 -19.46
C GLN A 55 -8.39 1.54 -18.20
N ALA A 56 -7.85 1.06 -17.07
CA ALA A 56 -8.41 1.28 -15.75
C ALA A 56 -7.72 2.47 -15.05
N ILE A 57 -8.50 3.25 -14.28
CA ILE A 57 -8.03 4.38 -13.47
C ILE A 57 -8.60 4.29 -12.05
N ALA A 58 -7.88 4.86 -11.08
CA ALA A 58 -8.42 5.14 -9.75
C ALA A 58 -9.00 6.56 -9.69
N VAL A 59 -10.14 6.72 -9.02
CA VAL A 59 -10.74 8.00 -8.65
C VAL A 59 -10.83 8.05 -7.13
N HIS A 60 -10.45 9.19 -6.54
CA HIS A 60 -10.39 9.40 -5.09
C HIS A 60 -11.37 10.49 -4.66
N SER A 61 -12.14 10.25 -3.60
CA SER A 61 -13.17 11.21 -3.16
C SER A 61 -12.62 12.32 -2.25
N GLN A 62 -11.49 12.08 -1.56
CA GLN A 62 -11.09 12.86 -0.39
C GLN A 62 -12.24 13.02 0.64
N ASP A 63 -13.08 11.98 0.74
CA ASP A 63 -14.26 11.89 1.61
C ASP A 63 -14.41 10.44 2.10
N ILE A 64 -15.28 10.20 3.09
CA ILE A 64 -15.69 8.86 3.54
C ILE A 64 -16.66 8.18 2.56
N THR A 65 -17.25 8.95 1.65
CA THR A 65 -18.14 8.48 0.59
C THR A 65 -17.36 7.94 -0.60
N ILE A 66 -17.92 6.92 -1.27
CA ILE A 66 -17.30 6.28 -2.43
C ILE A 66 -17.50 7.20 -3.65
N PRO A 67 -16.42 7.59 -4.36
CA PRO A 67 -16.55 8.43 -5.55
C PRO A 67 -17.21 7.64 -6.69
N GLN A 68 -18.07 8.30 -7.46
CA GLN A 68 -18.67 7.69 -8.64
C GLN A 68 -17.66 7.61 -9.78
N CYS A 69 -17.73 6.54 -10.58
CA CYS A 69 -16.97 6.47 -11.82
C CYS A 69 -17.41 7.59 -12.78
N PRO A 70 -16.48 8.11 -13.62
CA PRO A 70 -16.84 9.11 -14.64
C PRO A 70 -17.88 8.57 -15.62
N LEU A 71 -18.61 9.46 -16.28
CA LEU A 71 -19.60 9.09 -17.30
C LEU A 71 -18.95 8.23 -18.40
N GLY A 72 -19.56 7.09 -18.72
CA GLY A 72 -19.04 6.13 -19.69
C GLY A 72 -17.97 5.17 -19.14
N TRP A 73 -17.83 5.07 -17.81
CA TRP A 73 -16.94 4.11 -17.15
C TRP A 73 -17.73 3.17 -16.25
N ARG A 74 -17.26 1.93 -16.15
CA ARG A 74 -17.80 0.90 -15.24
C ARG A 74 -16.89 0.68 -14.04
N SER A 75 -17.49 0.38 -12.90
CA SER A 75 -16.76 0.02 -11.68
C SER A 75 -16.06 -1.33 -11.83
N LEU A 76 -14.83 -1.42 -11.31
CA LEU A 76 -14.11 -2.68 -11.10
C LEU A 76 -14.12 -3.07 -9.62
N TRP A 77 -13.64 -2.18 -8.73
CA TRP A 77 -13.68 -2.36 -7.28
C TRP A 77 -13.66 -1.03 -6.54
N ILE A 78 -13.93 -1.07 -5.23
CA ILE A 78 -13.88 0.07 -4.31
C ILE A 78 -12.79 -0.17 -3.25
N GLY A 79 -12.29 0.89 -2.64
CA GLY A 79 -11.22 0.75 -1.65
C GLY A 79 -10.93 2.01 -0.86
N TYR A 80 -9.69 2.10 -0.40
CA TYR A 80 -9.11 3.19 0.36
C TYR A 80 -7.89 3.77 -0.36
N SER A 81 -7.77 5.09 -0.27
CA SER A 81 -6.78 5.89 -1.01
C SER A 81 -5.38 5.77 -0.42
N PHE A 82 -4.60 4.79 -0.88
CA PHE A 82 -3.22 4.55 -0.49
C PHE A 82 -2.25 5.41 -1.30
N LEU A 83 -1.46 6.24 -0.62
CA LEU A 83 -0.55 7.20 -1.25
C LEU A 83 0.88 6.70 -1.27
N MET A 84 1.44 6.39 -0.10
CA MET A 84 2.86 6.02 0.01
C MET A 84 3.14 5.21 1.28
N HIS A 85 4.37 4.72 1.40
CA HIS A 85 4.86 4.03 2.57
C HIS A 85 6.33 4.34 2.81
N THR A 86 6.75 4.24 4.07
CA THR A 86 8.16 4.30 4.48
C THR A 86 8.47 3.14 5.44
N ALA A 87 9.73 2.72 5.43
CA ALA A 87 10.22 1.61 6.24
C ALA A 87 11.64 1.90 6.74
N ALA A 88 12.52 0.89 6.68
CA ALA A 88 13.86 1.00 7.23
C ALA A 88 14.67 2.13 6.60
N GLY A 89 15.28 2.97 7.45
CA GLY A 89 16.07 4.11 6.99
C GLY A 89 15.24 5.27 6.43
N ALA A 90 13.92 5.28 6.66
CA ALA A 90 12.97 6.21 6.02
C ALA A 90 12.89 6.07 4.49
N GLU A 91 13.48 5.00 3.94
CA GLU A 91 13.31 4.61 2.55
C GLU A 91 11.89 4.06 2.32
N GLY A 92 11.38 4.25 1.12
CA GLY A 92 9.98 3.97 0.83
C GLY A 92 9.62 4.10 -0.63
N GLY A 93 8.32 4.14 -0.89
CA GLY A 93 7.79 4.29 -2.24
C GLY A 93 6.36 4.81 -2.22
N GLY A 94 5.91 5.30 -3.37
CA GLY A 94 4.58 5.86 -3.56
C GLY A 94 3.78 5.14 -4.64
N GLN A 95 2.50 5.47 -4.70
CA GLN A 95 1.60 5.10 -5.79
C GLN A 95 1.25 6.34 -6.60
N SER A 96 1.08 6.17 -7.91
CA SER A 96 0.43 7.18 -8.73
C SER A 96 -1.06 7.19 -8.40
N LEU A 97 -1.65 8.35 -8.09
CA LEU A 97 -3.07 8.45 -7.72
C LEU A 97 -4.04 8.14 -8.87
N VAL A 98 -3.59 8.10 -10.12
CA VAL A 98 -4.41 7.62 -11.23
C VAL A 98 -4.31 6.09 -11.41
N SER A 99 -3.28 5.46 -10.84
CA SER A 99 -3.07 4.01 -10.96
C SER A 99 -4.05 3.25 -10.06
N PRO A 100 -4.63 2.12 -10.51
CA PRO A 100 -5.40 1.24 -9.64
C PRO A 100 -4.66 0.81 -8.35
N GLY A 101 -3.32 0.82 -8.34
CA GLY A 101 -2.50 0.51 -7.17
C GLY A 101 -2.62 1.48 -5.99
N SER A 102 -3.13 2.71 -6.21
CA SER A 102 -3.46 3.65 -5.13
C SER A 102 -4.79 3.32 -4.43
N CYS A 103 -5.53 2.30 -4.89
CA CYS A 103 -6.85 1.96 -4.36
C CYS A 103 -6.91 0.54 -3.80
N LEU A 104 -6.46 0.38 -2.55
CA LEU A 104 -6.48 -0.92 -1.85
C LEU A 104 -7.88 -1.23 -1.33
N GLU A 105 -8.41 -2.41 -1.65
CA GLU A 105 -9.75 -2.85 -1.26
C GLU A 105 -9.92 -2.90 0.27
N ASP A 106 -8.89 -3.38 0.97
CA ASP A 106 -8.86 -3.46 2.43
C ASP A 106 -7.93 -2.40 3.03
N PHE A 107 -8.47 -1.59 3.95
CA PHE A 107 -7.64 -0.71 4.76
C PHE A 107 -6.84 -1.49 5.80
N ARG A 108 -5.54 -1.20 5.89
CA ARG A 108 -4.65 -1.67 6.96
C ARG A 108 -3.67 -0.59 7.37
N ALA A 109 -3.54 -0.33 8.67
CA ALA A 109 -2.51 0.59 9.17
C ALA A 109 -1.08 0.14 8.77
N THR A 110 -0.86 -1.16 8.61
CA THR A 110 0.41 -1.77 8.16
C THR A 110 0.15 -2.72 6.99
N PRO A 111 -0.01 -2.22 5.75
CA PRO A 111 -0.42 -3.04 4.61
C PRO A 111 0.71 -3.88 3.99
N PHE A 112 1.93 -3.81 4.52
CA PHE A 112 3.10 -4.50 3.97
C PHE A 112 4.03 -5.08 5.04
N ILE A 113 4.67 -6.20 4.70
CA ILE A 113 5.65 -6.91 5.54
C ILE A 113 7.07 -6.69 4.99
N GLU A 114 8.07 -6.69 5.88
CA GLU A 114 9.48 -6.51 5.55
C GLU A 114 10.17 -7.85 5.67
N CYS A 115 10.91 -8.25 4.64
CA CYS A 115 11.67 -9.49 4.62
C CYS A 115 13.17 -9.21 4.47
N SER A 116 13.97 -9.80 5.35
CA SER A 116 15.43 -9.69 5.38
C SER A 116 16.06 -10.82 4.57
N GLY A 117 16.89 -10.47 3.57
CA GLY A 117 17.53 -11.46 2.69
C GLY A 117 18.54 -12.34 3.40
N ALA A 118 19.43 -11.71 4.18
CA ALA A 118 20.50 -12.40 4.90
C ALA A 118 19.97 -13.42 5.92
N ARG A 119 18.81 -13.17 6.53
CA ARG A 119 18.21 -14.02 7.57
C ARG A 119 17.10 -14.93 7.07
N GLY A 120 16.52 -14.66 5.89
CA GLY A 120 15.38 -15.40 5.37
C GLY A 120 14.12 -15.28 6.24
N THR A 121 13.97 -14.17 6.96
CA THR A 121 12.86 -13.90 7.88
C THR A 121 12.06 -12.67 7.49
N CYS A 122 10.79 -12.63 7.86
CA CYS A 122 9.91 -11.49 7.63
C CYS A 122 9.24 -11.01 8.92
N HIS A 123 9.01 -9.70 9.07
CA HIS A 123 8.37 -9.12 10.26
C HIS A 123 7.76 -7.74 10.03
N TYR A 124 6.97 -7.27 11.01
CA TYR A 124 6.39 -5.93 11.09
C TYR A 124 7.10 -5.11 12.14
N PHE A 125 7.96 -4.20 11.70
CA PHE A 125 8.70 -3.29 12.57
C PHE A 125 7.92 -2.00 12.85
N ALA A 126 8.14 -1.41 14.02
CA ALA A 126 7.42 -0.22 14.49
C ALA A 126 7.70 1.06 13.68
N ASN A 127 8.81 1.09 12.95
CA ASN A 127 9.22 2.22 12.11
C ASN A 127 8.59 2.21 10.71
N LYS A 128 7.57 1.35 10.48
CA LYS A 128 6.84 1.31 9.22
C LYS A 128 5.65 2.24 9.28
N TYR A 129 5.55 3.11 8.29
CA TYR A 129 4.41 4.01 8.13
C TYR A 129 3.73 3.76 6.80
N SER A 130 2.40 3.81 6.82
CA SER A 130 1.57 3.88 5.63
C SER A 130 0.86 5.22 5.60
N PHE A 131 0.77 5.81 4.42
CA PHE A 131 0.20 7.13 4.20
C PHE A 131 -0.99 7.01 3.26
N TRP A 132 -2.08 7.64 3.67
CA TRP A 132 -3.38 7.56 3.01
C TRP A 132 -3.88 8.98 2.74
N LEU A 133 -4.62 9.19 1.65
CA LEU A 133 -5.30 10.47 1.46
C LEU A 133 -6.34 10.67 2.57
N THR A 134 -6.42 11.89 3.09
CA THR A 134 -7.35 12.23 4.16
C THR A 134 -8.70 12.70 3.62
N THR A 135 -9.68 12.77 4.51
CA THR A 135 -10.94 13.46 4.23
C THR A 135 -10.77 14.97 4.40
N VAL A 136 -11.31 15.75 3.46
CA VAL A 136 -11.19 17.22 3.46
C VAL A 136 -12.55 17.84 3.15
N GLU A 137 -13.11 18.59 4.11
CA GLU A 137 -14.34 19.35 3.86
C GLU A 137 -14.07 20.51 2.90
N GLU A 138 -14.94 20.71 1.91
CA GLU A 138 -14.77 21.73 0.86
C GLU A 138 -14.55 23.13 1.43
N ARG A 139 -15.31 23.50 2.46
CA ARG A 139 -15.18 24.79 3.17
C ARG A 139 -13.86 24.96 3.93
N GLN A 140 -13.13 23.88 4.20
CA GLN A 140 -11.88 23.87 4.98
C GLN A 140 -10.64 23.66 4.10
N GLN A 141 -10.79 23.48 2.78
CA GLN A 141 -9.65 23.25 1.87
C GLN A 141 -8.57 24.34 1.94
N PHE A 142 -9.02 25.59 2.13
CA PHE A 142 -8.16 26.78 2.25
C PHE A 142 -8.38 27.51 3.59
N GLY A 143 -8.95 26.82 4.58
CA GLY A 143 -9.18 27.38 5.91
C GLY A 143 -7.88 27.56 6.69
N GLU A 144 -8.01 27.95 7.96
CA GLU A 144 -6.88 27.93 8.91
C GLU A 144 -6.28 26.52 9.05
N GLU A 145 -5.14 26.42 9.75
CA GLU A 145 -4.35 25.20 9.87
C GLU A 145 -5.18 23.93 10.15
N PRO A 146 -4.83 22.78 9.54
CA PRO A 146 -5.53 21.53 9.78
C PRO A 146 -5.57 21.17 11.26
N VAL A 147 -6.75 20.77 11.76
CA VAL A 147 -6.91 20.34 13.16
C VAL A 147 -6.15 19.03 13.39
N SER A 148 -5.10 19.09 14.20
CA SER A 148 -4.29 17.92 14.56
C SER A 148 -5.11 16.92 15.40
N GLU A 149 -5.11 15.66 14.99
CA GLU A 149 -5.89 14.59 15.63
C GLU A 149 -5.04 13.30 15.71
N THR A 150 -5.22 12.52 16.77
CA THR A 150 -4.63 11.19 16.91
C THR A 150 -5.74 10.14 16.96
N LEU A 151 -5.82 9.33 15.90
CA LEU A 151 -6.85 8.31 15.76
C LEU A 151 -6.39 6.97 16.35
N LYS A 152 -7.27 6.31 17.11
CA LYS A 152 -7.05 4.96 17.66
C LYS A 152 -7.81 3.89 16.86
N ALA A 153 -7.55 2.62 17.19
CA ALA A 153 -8.27 1.50 16.61
C ALA A 153 -9.80 1.68 16.72
N GLY A 154 -10.52 1.41 15.63
CA GLY A 154 -11.97 1.63 15.51
C GLY A 154 -12.37 2.99 14.92
N GLN A 155 -11.49 3.99 14.97
CA GLN A 155 -11.76 5.33 14.40
C GLN A 155 -10.96 5.63 13.14
N LEU A 156 -10.01 4.76 12.76
CA LEU A 156 -9.07 5.01 11.67
C LEU A 156 -9.78 5.34 10.33
N HIS A 157 -10.92 4.70 10.04
CA HIS A 157 -11.63 4.88 8.78
C HIS A 157 -12.32 6.24 8.62
N THR A 158 -12.53 7.01 9.70
CA THR A 158 -13.27 8.28 9.64
C THR A 158 -12.53 9.39 8.90
N ARG A 159 -11.19 9.26 8.81
CA ARG A 159 -10.31 10.24 8.15
C ARG A 159 -9.62 9.69 6.91
N VAL A 160 -9.90 8.46 6.50
CA VAL A 160 -9.26 7.85 5.32
C VAL A 160 -10.18 7.98 4.11
N SER A 161 -9.69 8.65 3.08
CA SER A 161 -10.39 8.83 1.82
C SER A 161 -10.71 7.49 1.15
N ARG A 162 -11.87 7.45 0.51
CA ARG A 162 -12.28 6.33 -0.34
C ARG A 162 -11.87 6.53 -1.79
N CYS A 163 -11.82 5.42 -2.50
CA CYS A 163 -11.55 5.38 -3.93
C CYS A 163 -12.39 4.33 -4.63
N GLN A 164 -12.50 4.47 -5.94
CA GLN A 164 -13.10 3.50 -6.84
C GLN A 164 -12.22 3.34 -8.07
N VAL A 165 -11.96 2.10 -8.46
CA VAL A 165 -11.27 1.78 -9.70
C VAL A 165 -12.31 1.57 -10.79
N CYS A 166 -12.11 2.29 -11.89
CA CYS A 166 -13.04 2.40 -13.00
C CYS A 166 -12.35 2.01 -14.29
N MET A 167 -13.10 1.43 -15.22
CA MET A 167 -12.62 1.12 -16.56
C MET A 167 -13.59 1.66 -17.62
N LYS A 168 -13.05 2.24 -18.69
CA LYS A 168 -13.87 2.85 -19.74
C LYS A 168 -14.73 1.79 -20.41
N SER A 169 -16.05 2.02 -20.48
CA SER A 169 -16.95 1.17 -21.26
C SER A 169 -16.61 1.32 -22.73
N VAL A 170 -16.44 0.18 -23.40
CA VAL A 170 -16.19 0.10 -24.85
C VAL A 170 -17.52 -0.05 -25.57
#